data_AF-A0A5C9A799-F1
#
_entry.id   AF-A0A5C9A799-F1
#
_cell.length_a   1.000
_cell.length_b   1.000
_cell.length_c   1.000
_cell.angle_alpha   90.00
_cell.angle_beta   90.00
_cell.angle_gamma   90.00
#
_symmetry.space_group_name_H-M   'P 1'
#
loop_
_entity.id
_entity.type
_entity.pdbx_description
1 polymer ?
#
loop_
_entity_poly.entity_id
_entity_poly.type
_entity_poly.pdbx_seq_one_letter_code
_entity_poly.pdbx_strand_id
1 'polypeptide(L)'
;APVQALREKMGEFAELRDLLERAIIDTPPVLVRDGGVIASGYNEELDEWRALADGATDYLERLEVRERERTGLDTLKVGFNAVHGYYIQISRGQSHLAPINYMRRQTLKNAERYIIPELKEYEDKVLTSKGKALALEKQLYEELFDLLLPHLEALQQSASALAELDVLVNLA
;
A
#
# COMPACT_ATOMS: atom_id res chain seq x y z
N ALA A 1 -45.51 -1.29 19.68
CA ALA A 1 -44.67 -2.19 20.48
C ALA A 1 -43.25 -1.62 20.57
N PRO A 2 -42.51 -1.78 21.67
CA PRO A 2 -41.17 -1.19 21.86
C PRO A 2 -40.21 -1.51 20.70
N VAL A 3 -40.29 -2.73 20.16
CA VAL A 3 -39.53 -3.19 18.98
C VAL A 3 -39.80 -2.35 17.72
N GLN A 4 -41.03 -1.87 17.54
CA GLN A 4 -41.43 -1.09 16.37
C GLN A 4 -40.85 0.32 16.41
N ALA A 5 -40.76 0.92 17.60
CA ALA A 5 -40.11 2.22 17.80
C ALA A 5 -38.57 2.14 17.67
N LEU A 6 -37.98 0.99 18.02
CA LEU A 6 -36.54 0.76 17.80
C LEU A 6 -36.22 0.64 16.31
N ARG A 7 -37.08 -0.05 15.55
CA ARG A 7 -36.92 -0.16 14.09
C ARG A 7 -36.91 1.19 13.38
N GLU A 8 -37.73 2.14 13.82
CA GLU A 8 -37.77 3.50 13.24
C GLU A 8 -36.49 4.31 13.51
N LYS A 9 -35.72 3.96 14.55
CA LYS A 9 -34.43 4.59 14.89
C LYS A 9 -33.25 3.92 14.19
N MET A 10 -33.45 2.75 13.58
CA MET A 10 -32.43 2.03 12.82
C MET A 10 -32.46 2.54 11.37
N GLY A 11 -31.48 3.37 11.01
CA GLY A 11 -31.28 3.81 9.63
C GLY A 11 -30.71 2.69 8.75
N GLU A 12 -31.06 2.70 7.46
CA GLU A 12 -30.54 1.71 6.49
C GLU A 12 -29.17 2.11 5.90
N PHE A 13 -28.79 3.39 5.99
CA PHE A 13 -27.51 3.97 5.53
C PHE A 13 -26.98 3.42 4.19
N ALA A 14 -27.88 3.12 3.25
CA ALA A 14 -27.52 2.44 2.00
C ALA A 14 -26.46 3.21 1.21
N GLU A 15 -26.57 4.54 1.12
CA GLU A 15 -25.57 5.38 0.45
C GLU A 15 -24.20 5.33 1.13
N LEU A 16 -24.17 5.28 2.47
CA LEU A 16 -22.93 5.20 3.25
C LEU A 16 -22.26 3.84 3.09
N ARG A 17 -23.06 2.77 3.10
CA ARG A 17 -22.59 1.41 2.80
C ARG A 17 -22.00 1.36 1.39
N ASP A 18 -22.74 1.83 0.39
CA ASP A 18 -22.31 1.78 -1.01
C ASP A 18 -21.06 2.65 -1.25
N LEU A 19 -20.89 3.74 -0.50
CA LEU A 19 -19.66 4.53 -0.49
C LEU A 19 -18.47 3.71 0.05
N LEU A 20 -18.62 3.12 1.23
CA LEU A 20 -17.56 2.37 1.90
C LEU A 20 -17.17 1.10 1.12
N GLU A 21 -18.14 0.37 0.56
CA GLU A 21 -17.91 -0.81 -0.28
C GLU A 21 -17.13 -0.49 -1.56
N ARG A 22 -17.29 0.72 -2.11
CA ARG A 22 -16.52 1.18 -3.28
C ARG A 22 -15.18 1.80 -2.92
N ALA A 23 -15.05 2.35 -1.72
CA ALA A 23 -13.89 3.14 -1.33
C ALA A 23 -12.81 2.34 -0.60
N ILE A 24 -13.17 1.31 0.17
CA ILE A 24 -12.25 0.58 1.05
C ILE A 24 -12.17 -0.87 0.62
N ILE A 25 -10.97 -1.46 0.66
CA ILE A 25 -10.81 -2.90 0.44
C ILE A 25 -11.38 -3.73 1.59
N ASP A 26 -11.82 -4.96 1.33
CA ASP A 26 -12.44 -5.84 2.34
C ASP A 26 -11.55 -6.07 3.58
N THR A 27 -10.24 -6.18 3.36
CA THR A 27 -9.25 -6.42 4.42
C THR A 27 -8.19 -5.33 4.41
N PRO A 28 -8.49 -4.14 4.98
CA PRO A 28 -7.55 -3.03 4.98
C PRO A 28 -6.37 -3.31 5.93
N PRO A 29 -5.16 -2.80 5.63
CA PRO A 29 -4.02 -2.87 6.53
C PRO A 29 -4.29 -2.12 7.84
N VAL A 30 -3.65 -2.59 8.92
CA VAL A 30 -3.79 -1.98 10.25
C VAL A 30 -3.26 -0.54 10.29
N LEU A 31 -2.27 -0.22 9.46
CA LEU A 31 -1.64 1.09 9.39
C LEU A 31 -1.90 1.73 8.03
N VAL A 32 -2.62 2.86 8.04
CA VAL A 32 -2.85 3.69 6.84
C VAL A 32 -1.53 4.16 6.21
N ARG A 33 -0.46 4.29 7.01
CA ARG A 33 0.88 4.67 6.53
C ARG A 33 1.50 3.65 5.58
N ASP A 34 1.06 2.39 5.65
CA ASP A 34 1.58 1.34 4.78
C ASP A 34 0.87 1.34 3.41
N GLY A 35 -0.18 2.17 3.25
CA GLY A 35 -0.99 2.28 2.05
C GLY A 35 -1.85 1.03 1.82
N GLY A 36 -2.63 1.03 0.74
CA GLY A 36 -3.48 -0.11 0.37
C GLY A 36 -4.77 -0.22 1.17
N VAL A 37 -5.31 0.91 1.65
CA VAL A 37 -6.62 0.98 2.31
C VAL A 37 -7.72 1.24 1.27
N ILE A 38 -7.43 2.10 0.30
CA ILE A 38 -8.39 2.51 -0.73
C ILE A 38 -8.49 1.46 -1.83
N ALA A 39 -9.72 1.09 -2.19
CA ALA A 39 -10.01 0.10 -3.22
C ALA A 39 -9.55 0.55 -4.61
N SER A 40 -9.14 -0.42 -5.44
CA SER A 40 -8.86 -0.17 -6.86
C SER A 40 -10.13 0.24 -7.59
N GLY A 41 -10.03 1.21 -8.49
CA GLY A 41 -11.16 1.78 -9.22
C GLY A 41 -11.91 2.89 -8.48
N TYR A 42 -11.55 3.19 -7.23
CA TYR A 42 -12.15 4.32 -6.50
C TYR A 42 -11.64 5.66 -7.03
N ASN A 43 -10.36 5.73 -7.38
CA ASN A 43 -9.72 6.95 -7.88
C ASN A 43 -8.70 6.60 -8.97
N GLU A 44 -8.95 7.11 -10.18
CA GLU A 44 -8.12 6.83 -11.36
C GLU A 44 -6.67 7.30 -11.18
N GLU A 45 -6.46 8.48 -10.57
CA GLU A 45 -5.13 9.03 -10.35
C GLU A 45 -4.33 8.16 -9.36
N LEU A 46 -4.97 7.69 -8.27
CA LEU A 46 -4.33 6.77 -7.33
C LEU A 46 -3.95 5.45 -8.01
N ASP A 47 -4.81 4.91 -8.86
CA ASP A 47 -4.54 3.69 -9.60
C ASP A 47 -3.41 3.86 -10.62
N GLU A 48 -3.31 5.01 -11.29
CA GLU A 48 -2.18 5.34 -12.16
C GLU A 48 -0.87 5.39 -11.37
N TRP A 49 -0.84 6.07 -10.22
CA TRP A 49 0.36 6.14 -9.39
C TRP A 49 0.77 4.76 -8.84
N ARG A 50 -0.20 3.92 -8.46
CA ARG A 50 0.03 2.53 -8.04
C ARG A 50 0.60 1.69 -9.19
N ALA A 51 -0.01 1.76 -10.37
CA ALA A 51 0.47 1.03 -11.55
C ALA A 51 1.90 1.44 -11.95
N LEU A 52 2.25 2.74 -11.83
CA LEU A 52 3.61 3.21 -12.06
C LEU A 52 4.61 2.67 -11.02
N ALA A 53 4.20 2.53 -9.76
CA ALA A 53 5.03 1.95 -8.71
C ALA A 53 5.21 0.43 -8.89
N ASP A 54 4.14 -0.30 -9.23
CA ASP A 54 4.15 -1.74 -9.45
C ASP A 54 4.96 -2.12 -10.70
N GLY A 55 4.75 -1.41 -11.81
CA GLY A 55 5.49 -1.62 -13.06
C GLY A 55 7.00 -1.45 -12.90
N ALA A 56 7.44 -0.69 -11.89
CA ALA A 56 8.84 -0.56 -11.59
C ALA A 56 9.39 -1.69 -10.70
N THR A 57 8.57 -2.29 -9.84
CA THR A 57 8.95 -3.53 -9.14
C THR A 57 9.19 -4.64 -10.17
N ASP A 58 8.29 -4.75 -11.14
CA ASP A 58 8.40 -5.61 -12.32
C ASP A 58 9.71 -5.38 -13.10
N TYR A 59 10.08 -4.11 -13.28
CA TYR A 59 11.32 -3.76 -13.96
C TYR A 59 12.56 -4.24 -13.21
N LEU A 60 12.56 -4.08 -11.89
CA LEU A 60 13.68 -4.48 -11.03
C LEU A 60 13.88 -6.00 -11.03
N GLU A 61 12.80 -6.78 -11.05
CA GLU A 61 12.88 -8.24 -11.19
C GLU A 61 13.47 -8.64 -12.55
N ARG A 62 13.03 -8.00 -13.65
CA ARG A 62 13.60 -8.24 -14.98
C ARG A 62 15.06 -7.83 -15.07
N LEU A 63 15.44 -6.74 -14.40
CA LEU A 63 16.82 -6.28 -14.33
C LEU A 63 17.69 -7.28 -13.56
N GLU A 64 17.20 -7.83 -12.45
CA GLU A 64 17.90 -8.87 -11.69
C GLU A 64 18.20 -10.09 -12.56
N VAL A 65 17.20 -10.59 -13.30
CA VAL A 65 17.37 -11.75 -14.19
C VAL A 65 18.36 -11.43 -15.31
N ARG A 66 18.20 -10.29 -15.98
CA ARG A 66 19.09 -9.86 -17.07
C ARG A 66 20.53 -9.75 -16.62
N GLU A 67 20.77 -9.14 -15.47
CA GLU A 67 22.13 -8.96 -14.94
C GLU A 67 22.72 -10.29 -14.46
N ARG A 68 21.91 -11.18 -13.87
CA ARG A 68 22.35 -12.54 -13.51
C ARG A 68 22.80 -13.32 -14.74
N GLU A 69 22.03 -13.31 -15.82
CA GLU A 69 22.37 -13.99 -17.08
C GLU A 69 23.60 -13.37 -17.75
N ARG A 70 23.69 -12.03 -17.77
CA ARG A 70 24.80 -11.30 -18.42
C ARG A 70 26.14 -11.50 -17.70
N THR A 71 26.12 -11.56 -16.37
CA THR A 71 27.34 -11.61 -15.55
C THR A 71 27.70 -13.02 -15.07
N GLY A 72 26.77 -13.97 -15.14
CA GLY A 72 26.92 -15.31 -14.57
C GLY A 72 26.95 -15.31 -13.04
N LEU A 73 26.44 -14.26 -12.40
CA LEU A 73 26.45 -14.08 -10.95
C LEU A 73 25.16 -14.59 -10.31
N ASP A 74 25.11 -15.88 -9.99
CA ASP A 74 23.93 -16.51 -9.37
C ASP A 74 23.52 -15.87 -8.02
N THR A 75 24.47 -15.28 -7.29
CA THR A 75 24.19 -14.60 -6.01
C THR A 75 23.72 -13.15 -6.15
N LEU A 76 23.62 -12.63 -7.38
CA LEU A 76 23.15 -11.29 -7.65
C LEU A 76 21.68 -11.16 -7.23
N LYS A 77 21.41 -10.19 -6.35
CA LYS A 77 20.06 -9.81 -5.94
C LYS A 77 19.88 -8.31 -5.95
N VAL A 78 18.76 -7.84 -6.45
CA VAL A 78 18.35 -6.45 -6.33
C VAL A 78 17.59 -6.30 -5.02
N GLY A 79 18.00 -5.33 -4.20
CA GLY A 79 17.37 -5.06 -2.90
C GLY A 79 17.10 -3.58 -2.71
N PHE A 80 16.24 -3.26 -1.75
CA PHE A 80 15.92 -1.89 -1.35
C PHE A 80 16.30 -1.65 0.12
N ASN A 81 16.78 -0.45 0.43
CA ASN A 81 16.98 0.03 1.79
C ASN A 81 16.52 1.49 1.88
N ALA A 82 15.72 1.81 2.89
CA ALA A 82 15.18 3.15 3.11
C ALA A 82 16.25 4.26 3.20
N VAL A 83 17.50 3.94 3.56
CA VAL A 83 18.58 4.95 3.68
C VAL A 83 19.41 5.09 2.40
N HIS A 84 19.65 4.00 1.67
CA HIS A 84 20.62 3.95 0.57
C HIS A 84 19.97 3.67 -0.79
N GLY A 85 18.66 3.49 -0.82
CA GLY A 85 17.93 3.24 -2.04
C GLY A 85 17.97 1.81 -2.52
N TYR A 86 17.76 1.65 -3.82
CA TYR A 86 17.95 0.38 -4.50
C TYR A 86 19.43 0.06 -4.65
N TYR A 87 19.79 -1.21 -4.55
CA TYR A 87 21.17 -1.68 -4.71
C TYR A 87 21.20 -3.08 -5.31
N ILE A 88 22.32 -3.39 -5.97
CA ILE A 88 22.66 -4.73 -6.40
C ILE A 88 23.59 -5.34 -5.36
N GLN A 89 23.18 -6.44 -4.76
CA GLN A 89 23.96 -7.19 -3.80
C GLN A 89 24.61 -8.39 -4.47
N ILE A 90 25.93 -8.53 -4.29
CA ILE A 90 26.71 -9.67 -4.77
C ILE A 90 27.43 -10.29 -3.57
N SER A 91 27.54 -11.62 -3.51
CA SER A 91 28.36 -12.30 -2.51
C SER A 91 29.82 -11.85 -2.59
N ARG A 92 30.47 -11.70 -1.43
CA ARG A 92 31.87 -11.28 -1.37
C ARG A 92 32.82 -12.22 -2.13
N GLY A 93 32.48 -13.50 -2.24
CA GLY A 93 33.26 -14.47 -3.03
C GLY A 93 33.23 -14.18 -4.54
N GLN A 94 32.18 -13.51 -5.03
CA GLN A 94 31.98 -13.21 -6.45
C GLN A 94 32.12 -11.72 -6.78
N SER A 95 32.44 -10.86 -5.81
CA SER A 95 32.53 -9.41 -6.01
C SER A 95 33.63 -9.00 -6.99
N HIS A 96 34.67 -9.83 -7.16
CA HIS A 96 35.73 -9.63 -8.15
C HIS A 96 35.26 -9.80 -9.61
N LEU A 97 34.11 -10.46 -9.83
CA LEU A 97 33.48 -10.61 -11.14
C LEU A 97 32.50 -9.47 -11.45
N ALA A 98 32.34 -8.50 -10.53
CA ALA A 98 31.47 -7.36 -10.74
C ALA A 98 31.98 -6.51 -11.93
N PRO A 99 31.10 -6.16 -12.89
CA PRO A 99 31.47 -5.31 -14.02
C PRO A 99 31.98 -3.92 -13.64
N ILE A 100 32.76 -3.28 -14.51
CA ILE A 100 33.28 -1.90 -14.30
C ILE A 100 32.18 -0.84 -14.14
N ASN A 101 31.01 -1.04 -14.77
CA ASN A 101 29.89 -0.10 -14.66
C ASN A 101 29.17 -0.17 -13.30
N TYR A 102 29.58 -1.06 -12.39
CA TYR A 102 29.01 -1.19 -11.06
C TYR A 102 29.79 -0.31 -10.08
N MET A 103 29.15 0.74 -9.58
CA MET A 103 29.75 1.61 -8.58
C MET A 103 29.50 1.05 -7.19
N ARG A 104 30.55 0.68 -6.47
CA ARG A 104 30.43 0.13 -5.11
C ARG A 104 29.91 1.20 -4.13
N ARG A 105 28.88 0.86 -3.35
CA ARG A 105 28.23 1.74 -2.36
C ARG A 105 28.50 1.34 -0.91
N GLN A 106 28.47 0.04 -0.62
CA GLN A 106 28.62 -0.45 0.75
C GLN A 106 29.32 -1.82 0.77
N THR A 107 30.22 -2.03 1.72
CA THR A 107 30.87 -3.33 1.96
C THR A 107 30.29 -3.94 3.23
N LEU A 108 29.74 -5.15 3.14
CA LEU A 108 29.23 -5.93 4.28
C LEU A 108 30.15 -7.12 4.55
N LYS A 109 29.95 -7.80 5.69
CA LYS A 109 30.77 -8.95 6.09
C LYS A 109 30.81 -10.06 5.02
N ASN A 110 29.65 -10.35 4.43
CA ASN A 110 29.45 -11.47 3.48
C ASN A 110 29.05 -11.03 2.06
N ALA A 111 28.86 -9.73 1.81
CA ALA A 111 28.36 -9.23 0.53
C ALA A 111 28.88 -7.82 0.23
N GLU A 112 28.90 -7.46 -1.05
CA GLU A 112 29.16 -6.10 -1.52
C GLU A 112 27.91 -5.55 -2.20
N ARG A 113 27.60 -4.27 -1.97
CA ARG A 113 26.47 -3.56 -2.58
C ARG A 113 26.97 -2.56 -3.61
N TYR A 114 26.33 -2.57 -4.77
CA TYR A 114 26.65 -1.72 -5.92
C TYR A 114 25.43 -0.96 -6.40
N ILE A 115 25.66 0.15 -7.10
CA ILE A 115 24.66 0.91 -7.83
C ILE A 115 25.07 0.98 -9.31
N ILE A 116 24.08 0.93 -10.20
CA ILE A 116 24.27 1.25 -11.63
C ILE A 116 23.46 2.52 -11.97
N PRO A 117 23.89 3.33 -12.96
CA PRO A 117 23.18 4.55 -13.32
C PRO A 117 21.69 4.34 -13.62
N GLU A 118 21.38 3.27 -14.35
CA GLU A 118 20.00 2.87 -14.69
C GLU A 118 19.11 2.66 -13.46
N LEU A 119 19.64 2.02 -12.40
CA LEU A 119 18.89 1.77 -11.16
C LEU A 119 18.56 3.08 -10.43
N LYS A 120 19.45 4.08 -10.51
CA LYS A 120 19.27 5.38 -9.87
C LYS A 120 18.16 6.21 -10.56
N GLU A 121 18.14 6.21 -11.89
CA GLU A 121 17.08 6.92 -12.64
C GLU A 121 15.70 6.32 -12.37
N TYR A 122 15.62 4.99 -12.31
CA TYR A 122 14.39 4.29 -11.95
C TYR A 122 14.01 4.55 -10.49
N GLU A 123 14.96 4.52 -9.56
CA GLU A 123 14.73 4.80 -8.15
C GLU A 123 13.99 6.12 -7.93
N ASP A 124 14.49 7.21 -8.50
CA ASP A 124 13.92 8.55 -8.33
C ASP A 124 12.46 8.59 -8.83
N LYS A 125 12.19 7.91 -9.95
CA LYS A 125 10.83 7.81 -10.53
C LYS A 125 9.89 7.01 -9.63
N VAL A 126 10.37 5.90 -9.06
CA VAL A 126 9.57 5.02 -8.19
C VAL A 126 9.26 5.66 -6.86
N LEU A 127 10.27 6.21 -6.18
CA LEU A 127 10.10 6.88 -4.90
C LEU A 127 9.13 8.05 -5.03
N THR A 128 9.23 8.81 -6.11
CA THR A 128 8.29 9.91 -6.39
C THR A 128 6.87 9.40 -6.60
N SER A 129 6.69 8.35 -7.41
CA SER A 129 5.36 7.80 -7.72
C SER A 129 4.70 7.17 -6.48
N LYS A 130 5.46 6.38 -5.71
CA LYS A 130 5.01 5.76 -4.47
C LYS A 130 4.69 6.80 -3.40
N GLY A 131 5.50 7.86 -3.29
CA GLY A 131 5.25 8.97 -2.37
C GLY A 131 3.96 9.71 -2.71
N LYS A 132 3.72 9.97 -4.00
CA LYS A 132 2.47 10.59 -4.48
C LYS A 132 1.25 9.69 -4.24
N ALA A 133 1.35 8.39 -4.55
CA ALA A 133 0.29 7.43 -4.28
C ALA A 133 -0.10 7.44 -2.79
N LEU A 134 0.88 7.38 -1.89
CA LEU A 134 0.62 7.36 -0.44
C LEU A 134 0.01 8.68 0.04
N ALA A 135 0.48 9.81 -0.48
CA ALA A 135 -0.06 11.12 -0.14
C ALA A 135 -1.52 11.25 -0.59
N LEU A 136 -1.82 10.87 -1.83
CA LEU A 136 -3.16 10.91 -2.39
C LEU A 136 -4.10 9.95 -1.67
N GLU A 137 -3.64 8.73 -1.38
CA GLU A 137 -4.41 7.75 -0.61
C GLU A 137 -4.76 8.27 0.79
N LYS A 138 -3.82 8.94 1.47
CA LYS A 138 -4.09 9.57 2.76
C LYS A 138 -5.14 10.67 2.65
N GLN A 139 -5.10 11.49 1.59
CA GLN A 139 -6.09 12.53 1.35
C GLN A 139 -7.48 11.94 1.10
N LEU A 140 -7.60 10.93 0.25
CA LEU A 140 -8.87 10.25 -0.03
C LEU A 140 -9.44 9.59 1.23
N TYR A 141 -8.58 9.00 2.06
CA TYR A 141 -8.98 8.43 3.33
C TYR A 141 -9.48 9.49 4.33
N GLU A 142 -8.85 10.66 4.38
CA GLU A 142 -9.31 11.79 5.18
C GLU A 142 -10.66 12.32 4.68
N GLU A 143 -10.84 12.42 3.36
CA GLU A 143 -12.09 12.85 2.73
C GLU A 143 -13.26 11.90 3.05
N LEU A 144 -13.02 10.59 3.19
CA LEU A 144 -14.05 9.67 3.66
C LEU A 144 -14.59 10.04 5.05
N PHE A 145 -13.75 10.53 5.97
CA PHE A 145 -14.26 11.00 7.26
C PHE A 145 -15.12 12.24 7.11
N ASP A 146 -14.75 13.18 6.25
CA ASP A 146 -15.57 14.37 6.00
C ASP A 146 -16.96 14.00 5.44
N LEU A 147 -17.05 12.92 4.65
CA LEU A 147 -18.32 12.36 4.17
C LEU A 147 -19.09 11.60 5.25
N LEU A 148 -18.41 10.93 6.19
CA LEU A 148 -19.04 10.15 7.26
C LEU A 148 -19.51 11.01 8.44
N LEU A 149 -18.77 12.08 8.77
CA LEU A 149 -19.00 12.93 9.94
C LEU A 149 -20.44 13.48 10.05
N PRO A 150 -21.09 13.96 8.97
CA PRO A 150 -22.48 14.42 9.03
C PRO A 150 -23.48 13.33 9.44
N HIS A 151 -23.15 12.06 9.21
CA HIS A 151 -24.01 10.91 9.54
C HIS A 151 -23.73 10.31 10.92
N LEU A 152 -22.73 10.82 11.65
CA LEU A 152 -22.26 10.26 12.91
C LEU A 152 -23.39 10.14 13.96
N GLU A 153 -24.21 11.17 14.12
CA GLU A 153 -25.30 11.17 15.09
C GLU A 153 -26.33 10.08 14.76
N ALA A 154 -26.73 9.98 13.49
CA ALA A 154 -27.69 8.98 13.03
C ALA A 154 -27.13 7.54 13.21
N LEU A 155 -25.84 7.34 12.94
CA LEU A 155 -25.16 6.07 13.18
C LEU A 155 -25.15 5.68 14.66
N GLN A 156 -24.87 6.63 15.56
CA GLN A 156 -24.91 6.40 17.01
C GLN A 156 -26.32 6.05 17.51
N GLN A 157 -27.34 6.74 17.00
CA GLN A 157 -28.73 6.43 17.32
C GLN A 157 -29.12 5.02 16.85
N SER A 158 -28.70 4.63 15.65
CA SER A 158 -28.95 3.30 15.11
C SER A 158 -28.21 2.20 15.88
N ALA A 159 -26.95 2.45 16.26
CA ALA A 159 -26.17 1.53 17.08
C ALA A 159 -26.80 1.32 18.46
N SER A 160 -27.33 2.39 19.06
CA SER A 160 -28.02 2.32 20.35
C SER A 160 -29.33 1.52 20.24
N ALA A 161 -30.09 1.74 19.17
CA ALA A 161 -31.32 0.99 18.92
C ALA A 161 -31.06 -0.50 18.67
N LEU A 162 -29.99 -0.82 17.94
CA LEU A 162 -29.52 -2.19 17.72
C LEU A 162 -29.10 -2.87 19.02
N ALA A 163 -28.35 -2.17 19.89
CA ALA A 163 -27.93 -2.72 21.18
C ALA A 163 -29.14 -3.00 22.10
N GLU A 164 -30.12 -2.11 22.14
CA GLU A 164 -31.36 -2.34 22.91
C GLU A 164 -32.14 -3.54 22.36
N LEU A 165 -32.25 -3.66 21.04
CA LEU A 165 -32.89 -4.80 20.39
C LEU A 165 -32.16 -6.12 20.70
N ASP A 166 -30.83 -6.14 20.64
CA ASP A 166 -30.01 -7.33 20.92
C ASP A 166 -30.24 -7.83 22.36
N VAL A 167 -30.28 -6.92 23.34
CA VAL A 167 -30.59 -7.26 24.74
C VAL A 167 -32.01 -7.81 24.89
N LEU A 168 -32.99 -7.18 24.24
CA LEU A 168 -34.39 -7.65 24.29
C LEU A 168 -34.56 -9.04 23.67
N VAL A 169 -33.85 -9.33 22.57
CA VAL A 169 -33.87 -10.65 21.92
C VAL A 169 -33.17 -11.71 22.77
N ASN A 170 -32.08 -11.37 23.45
CA ASN A 170 -31.36 -12.29 24.32
C ASN A 170 -32.17 -12.71 25.56
N LEU A 171 -33.00 -11.79 26.08
CA LEU A 171 -33.82 -12.01 27.28
C LEU A 171 -35.20 -12.65 27.02
N ALA A 172 -35.60 -12.82 25.75
CA ALA A 172 -36.91 -13.36 25.34
C ALA A 172 -36.87 -14.87 25.06
#